data_AF-T0ZEP6-F1
#
_entry.id   AF-T0ZEP6-F1
#
_cell.length_a   1.000
_cell.length_b   1.000
_cell.length_c   1.000
_cell.angle_alpha   90.00
_cell.angle_beta   90.00
_cell.angle_gamma   90.00
#
_symmetry.space_group_name_H-M   'P 1'
#
loop_
_entity.id
_entity.type
_entity.pdbx_description
1 polymer ?
#
loop_
_entity_poly.entity_id
_entity_poly.type
_entity_poly.pdbx_seq_one_letter_code
_entity_poly.pdbx_strand_id
1 'polypeptide(L)'
;APFARLSYDEAIERLRARGFAIRWGQDLGTAEERALTMEEAAPIFLTRFPKEIKAFYMLETPGNPATVEAADLLAPEGTGS
;
A
#
# COMPACT_ATOMS: atom_id res chain seq x y z
N ALA A 1 -11.69 15.20 7.14
CA ALA A 1 -11.84 13.77 7.51
C ALA A 1 -10.45 13.15 7.64
N PRO A 2 -10.22 12.16 8.53
CA PRO A 2 -8.93 11.49 8.61
C PRO A 2 -8.65 10.76 7.29
N PHE A 3 -7.41 10.85 6.80
CA PHE A 3 -6.99 10.07 5.63
C PHE A 3 -7.10 8.58 5.92
N ALA A 4 -7.57 7.79 4.94
CA ALA A 4 -7.61 6.35 5.07
C ALA A 4 -6.19 5.81 5.18
N ARG A 5 -5.95 4.89 6.13
CA ARG A 5 -4.68 4.18 6.27
C ARG A 5 -4.92 2.73 5.92
N LEU A 6 -4.12 2.22 5.01
CA LEU A 6 -4.18 0.83 4.55
C LEU A 6 -2.80 0.22 4.78
N SER A 7 -2.74 -0.95 5.41
CA SER A 7 -1.48 -1.68 5.50
C SER A 7 -1.19 -2.42 4.18
N TYR A 8 0.09 -2.67 3.88
CA TYR A 8 0.48 -3.46 2.71
C TYR A 8 -0.18 -4.85 2.72
N ASP A 9 -0.30 -5.48 3.90
CA ASP A 9 -1.03 -6.73 4.07
C ASP A 9 -2.49 -6.62 3.61
N GLU A 10 -3.22 -5.62 4.10
CA GLU A 10 -4.61 -5.38 3.70
C GLU A 10 -4.74 -5.03 2.22
N ALA A 11 -3.77 -4.29 1.67
CA ALA A 11 -3.73 -3.97 0.25
C ALA A 11 -3.63 -5.24 -0.59
N ILE A 12 -2.74 -6.17 -0.23
CA ILE A 12 -2.59 -7.46 -0.91
C ILE A 12 -3.87 -8.29 -0.78
N GLU A 13 -4.51 -8.33 0.39
CA GLU A 13 -5.78 -9.03 0.57
C GLU A 13 -6.91 -8.45 -0.28
N ARG A 14 -7.07 -7.11 -0.31
CA ARG A 14 -8.07 -6.44 -1.16
C ARG A 14 -7.82 -6.71 -2.64
N LEU A 15 -6.57 -6.65 -3.09
CA LEU A 15 -6.21 -6.92 -4.49
C LEU A 15 -6.52 -8.37 -4.87
N ARG A 16 -6.16 -9.34 -4.03
CA ARG A 16 -6.49 -10.75 -4.24
C ARG A 16 -7.99 -10.99 -4.27
N ALA A 17 -8.74 -10.33 -3.39
CA ALA A 17 -10.20 -10.40 -3.37
C ALA A 17 -10.84 -9.87 -4.67
N ARG A 18 -10.16 -8.93 -5.34
CA ARG A 18 -10.55 -8.40 -6.66
C ARG A 18 -10.03 -9.21 -7.85
N GLY A 19 -9.34 -10.32 -7.61
CA GLY A 19 -8.82 -11.22 -8.64
C GLY A 19 -7.42 -10.87 -9.16
N PHE A 20 -6.70 -9.94 -8.52
CA PHE A 20 -5.31 -9.67 -8.87
C PHE A 20 -4.39 -10.78 -8.34
N ALA A 21 -3.50 -11.28 -9.19
CA ALA A 21 -2.53 -12.33 -8.86
C ALA A 21 -1.27 -11.78 -8.18
N ILE A 22 -1.44 -10.94 -7.16
CA ILE A 22 -0.32 -10.28 -6.47
C ILE A 22 0.18 -11.10 -5.27
N ARG A 23 1.51 -11.12 -5.10
CA ARG A 23 2.17 -11.76 -3.95
C ARG A 23 2.72 -10.73 -2.98
N TRP A 24 2.74 -11.13 -1.72
CA TRP A 24 3.38 -10.34 -0.68
C TRP A 24 4.88 -10.23 -0.96
N GLY A 25 5.44 -9.02 -0.87
CA GLY A 25 6.82 -8.73 -1.30
C GLY A 25 6.96 -8.37 -2.77
N GLN A 26 5.85 -8.18 -3.51
CA GLN A 26 5.89 -7.58 -4.85
C GLN A 26 5.55 -6.09 -4.80
N ASP A 27 6.15 -5.33 -5.71
CA ASP A 27 5.79 -3.94 -5.93
C ASP A 27 4.37 -3.83 -6.49
N LEU A 28 3.60 -2.83 -6.03
CA LEU A 28 2.25 -2.58 -6.53
C LEU A 28 2.34 -1.78 -7.82
N GLY A 29 1.87 -2.35 -8.93
CA GLY A 29 1.77 -1.60 -10.17
C GLY A 29 0.64 -0.56 -10.14
N THR A 30 0.64 0.31 -11.16
CA THR A 30 -0.39 1.34 -11.32
C THR A 30 -1.81 0.78 -11.37
N ALA A 31 -2.03 -0.42 -11.91
CA ALA A 31 -3.36 -1.03 -11.96
C ALA A 31 -3.84 -1.47 -10.56
N GLU A 32 -2.93 -1.96 -9.74
CA GLU A 32 -3.18 -2.37 -8.36
C GLU A 32 -3.41 -1.15 -7.47
N GLU A 33 -2.55 -0.14 -7.55
CA GLU A 33 -2.72 1.14 -6.86
C GLU A 33 -4.09 1.76 -7.19
N ARG A 34 -4.45 1.78 -8.48
CA ARG A 34 -5.77 2.23 -8.95
C ARG A 34 -6.90 1.40 -8.37
N ALA A 35 -6.79 0.08 -8.37
CA ALA A 35 -7.82 -0.76 -7.76
C ALA A 35 -8.01 -0.38 -6.28
N LEU A 36 -6.92 -0.17 -5.52
CA LEU A 36 -7.01 0.21 -4.12
C LEU A 36 -7.66 1.59 -3.91
N THR A 37 -7.41 2.57 -4.79
CA THR A 37 -7.93 3.94 -4.64
C THR A 37 -9.22 4.24 -5.39
N MET A 38 -9.64 3.40 -6.34
CA MET A 38 -10.78 3.65 -7.22
C MET A 38 -12.11 3.83 -6.49
N GLU A 39 -12.30 3.16 -5.35
CA GLU A 39 -13.54 3.26 -4.56
C GLU A 39 -13.43 4.28 -3.43
N GLU A 40 -12.28 4.95 -3.30
CA GLU A 40 -11.94 5.76 -2.14
C GLU A 40 -12.05 7.24 -2.51
N ALA A 41 -12.88 7.98 -1.78
CA ALA A 41 -13.13 9.39 -2.05
C ALA A 41 -11.95 10.31 -1.69
N ALA A 42 -10.92 9.77 -1.03
CA ALA A 42 -9.77 10.50 -0.54
C ALA A 42 -8.48 9.67 -0.71
N PRO A 43 -7.30 10.32 -0.71
CA PRO A 43 -6.02 9.62 -0.74
C PRO A 43 -5.85 8.64 0.41
N ILE A 44 -5.24 7.50 0.11
CA ILE A 44 -4.94 6.44 1.08
C ILE A 44 -3.45 6.48 1.39
N PHE A 45 -3.11 6.41 2.68
CA PHE A 45 -1.75 6.12 3.11
C PHE A 45 -1.55 4.61 3.15
N LEU A 46 -0.78 4.10 2.21
CA LEU A 46 -0.28 2.74 2.24
C LEU A 46 0.90 2.67 3.21
N THR A 47 0.85 1.77 4.18
CA THR A 47 1.83 1.69 5.29
C THR A 47 2.33 0.28 5.51
N ARG A 48 3.42 0.13 6.28
CA ARG A 48 3.97 -1.18 6.68
C ARG A 48 4.44 -2.03 5.49
N PHE A 49 5.26 -1.42 4.63
CA PHE A 49 5.81 -2.12 3.48
C PHE A 49 6.78 -3.24 3.91
N PRO A 50 6.91 -4.32 3.11
CA PRO A 50 7.94 -5.33 3.32
C PRO A 50 9.33 -4.70 3.30
N LYS A 51 10.15 -5.05 4.27
CA LYS A 51 11.55 -4.60 4.35
C LYS A 51 12.34 -4.96 3.09
N GLU A 52 12.01 -6.08 2.45
CA GLU A 52 12.69 -6.60 1.26
C GLU A 52 12.56 -5.71 0.01
N ILE A 53 11.50 -4.90 -0.07
CA ILE A 53 11.24 -4.04 -1.24
C ILE A 53 11.51 -2.54 -0.98
N LYS A 54 11.88 -2.18 0.25
CA LYS A 54 12.19 -0.79 0.64
C LYS A 54 13.66 -0.61 0.99
N ALA A 55 14.09 0.65 1.01
CA ALA A 55 15.48 0.99 1.25
C ALA A 55 15.97 0.53 2.62
N PHE A 56 17.20 0.04 2.68
CA PHE A 56 17.83 -0.57 3.86
C PHE A 56 17.91 0.34 5.10
N TYR A 57 17.66 1.64 4.96
CA TYR A 57 17.74 2.63 6.04
C TYR A 57 16.39 2.90 6.74
N MET A 58 15.28 2.30 6.30
CA MET A 58 13.98 2.50 6.94
C MET A 58 13.86 1.74 8.26
N LEU A 59 13.23 2.38 9.26
CA LEU A 59 13.01 1.79 10.58
C LEU A 59 12.05 0.60 10.46
N GLU A 60 12.40 -0.51 11.11
CA GLU A 60 11.52 -1.68 11.23
C GLU A 60 10.28 -1.32 12.07
N THR A 61 9.14 -1.90 11.71
CA THR A 61 7.92 -1.76 12.49
C THR A 61 8.11 -2.40 13.88
N PRO A 62 7.87 -1.67 14.98
CA PRO A 62 7.95 -2.23 16.32
C PRO A 62 7.01 -3.44 16.46
N GLY A 63 7.57 -4.62 16.67
CA GLY A 63 6.82 -5.88 16.79
C GLY A 63 6.63 -6.65 15.48
N ASN A 64 7.05 -6.12 14.33
CA ASN A 64 7.10 -6.86 13.06
C ASN A 64 8.37 -6.52 12.26
N PRO A 65 9.46 -7.30 12.42
CA PRO A 65 10.72 -7.06 11.69
C PRO A 65 10.61 -7.33 10.18
N ALA A 66 9.51 -7.93 9.71
CA ALA A 66 9.28 -8.17 8.29
C ALA A 66 8.81 -6.90 7.54
N THR A 67 8.30 -5.89 8.26
CA THR A 67 7.80 -4.63 7.69
C THR A 67 8.58 -3.43 8.21
N VAL A 68 8.59 -2.35 7.43
CA VAL A 68 9.18 -1.06 7.80
C VAL A 68 8.10 0.00 7.99
N GLU A 69 8.37 0.97 8.86
CA GLU A 69 7.56 2.19 9.04
C GLU A 69 7.75 3.13 7.85
N ALA A 70 7.31 2.67 6.69
CA ALA A 70 7.21 3.45 5.47
C ALA A 70 5.73 3.77 5.21
N ALA A 71 5.48 4.96 4.67
CA ALA A 71 4.17 5.38 4.21
C ALA A 71 4.27 5.95 2.79
N ASP A 72 3.43 5.47 1.88
CA ASP A 72 3.24 6.02 0.55
C ASP A 72 1.82 6.56 0.41
N LEU A 73 1.67 7.69 -0.26
CA LEU A 73 0.36 8.32 -0.49
C LEU A 73 -0.16 7.90 -1.85
N LEU A 74 -1.18 7.04 -1.86
CA LEU A 74 -1.90 6.66 -3.06
C LEU A 74 -3.04 7.65 -3.30
N ALA A 75 -2.96 8.42 -4.39
CA ALA A 75 -4.01 9.32 -4.79
C ALA A 75 -5.05 8.59 -5.67
N PRO A 76 -6.36 8.86 -5.51
CA PRO A 76 -7.37 8.38 -6.44
C PRO A 76 -7.20 9.03 -7.82
N GLU A 77 -7.42 8.25 -8.88
CA GLU A 77 -7.39 8.76 -10.26
C GLU A 77 -8.40 9.91 -10.41
N GLY A 78 -7.88 11.07 -10.81
CA GLY A 78 -8.60 12.34 -10.84
C GLY A 78 -7.88 13.46 -10.09
N THR A 79 -6.94 13.13 -9.19
CA THR A 79 -6.07 14.10 -8.51
C THR A 79 -4.72 14.18 -9.21
N GLY A 80 -4.71 14.59 -10.49
CA GLY A 80 -3.49 14.58 -11.28
C GLY A 80 -3.68 15.09 -12.71
N SER A 81 -3.93 16.39 -12.84
CA SER A 81 -3.52 17.21 -13.99
C SER A 81 -3.22 18.61 -13.48
#